data_AF-A0A3M0ZTZ5-F1
#
_entry.id   AF-A0A3M0ZTZ5-F1
#
_cell.length_a   1.000
_cell.length_b   1.000
_cell.length_c   1.000
_cell.angle_alpha   90.00
_cell.angle_beta   90.00
_cell.angle_gamma   90.00
#
_symmetry.space_group_name_H-M   'P 1'
#
loop_
_entity.id
_entity.type
_entity.pdbx_description
1 polymer ?
#
loop_
_entity_poly.entity_id
_entity_poly.type
_entity_poly.pdbx_seq_one_letter_code
_entity_poly.pdbx_strand_id
1 'polypeptide(L)'
;MNALDCPTDDRRMTGVFERYLTLWVALCIVGGILLGRIAPNLAKTLDSMSLTVNGAPVVSIPIAICLFFMMYPIMVKIDFASVIKAGKSGKPVFLTLFINWCIKPFTMYAISLFFLGFLFKGFIGADAVDFVKMPFGLDLPLGAHHGAGVVVMHDGLKMLQIPLWRSYFAGCILLGIAPCTAMVLVWGYLARGNDGLTLVMVALNSLTMLLLYGVLGGFLLGVGKLPMPWQALLGSVAIYVALPLVAGYFSRKWIIKAKGEKGAASTWLAEELGVHKRRIYDLISVLRPLGIIETRKENNV
;
A
#
# COMPACT_ATOMS: atom_id res chain seq x y z
N MET A 1 36.66 -14.81 -33.64
CA MET A 1 36.07 -13.57 -33.08
C MET A 1 34.95 -14.02 -32.16
N ASN A 2 35.20 -13.98 -30.84
CA ASN A 2 34.27 -14.48 -29.84
C ASN A 2 33.10 -13.50 -29.70
N ALA A 3 31.89 -13.98 -29.95
CA ALA A 3 30.68 -13.27 -29.57
C ALA A 3 30.72 -13.10 -28.04
N LEU A 4 30.70 -11.84 -27.59
CA LEU A 4 30.45 -11.53 -26.19
C LEU A 4 29.05 -12.05 -25.88
N ASP A 5 28.97 -13.14 -25.12
CA ASP A 5 27.73 -13.59 -24.50
C ASP A 5 27.17 -12.42 -23.68
N CYS A 6 26.16 -11.74 -24.22
CA CYS A 6 25.34 -10.84 -23.45
C CYS A 6 24.65 -11.72 -22.39
N PRO A 7 24.80 -11.44 -21.09
CA PRO A 7 24.11 -12.23 -20.07
C PRO A 7 22.62 -12.17 -20.41
N THR A 8 22.01 -13.30 -20.70
CA THR A 8 20.57 -13.40 -20.87
C THR A 8 19.94 -13.02 -19.52
N ASP A 9 19.57 -11.75 -19.39
CA ASP A 9 18.87 -11.22 -18.24
C ASP A 9 17.48 -11.89 -18.19
N ASP A 10 17.41 -13.04 -17.53
CA ASP A 10 16.22 -13.89 -17.45
C ASP A 10 15.24 -13.30 -16.42
N ARG A 11 14.77 -12.08 -16.69
CA ARG A 11 13.75 -11.38 -15.91
C ARG A 11 12.37 -11.97 -16.19
N ARG A 12 12.15 -13.20 -15.74
CA ARG A 12 10.88 -13.90 -15.85
C ARG A 12 10.35 -14.27 -14.48
N MET A 13 9.06 -14.07 -14.28
CA MET A 13 8.32 -14.66 -13.16
C MET A 13 8.22 -16.17 -13.41
N THR A 14 9.13 -16.92 -12.77
CA THR A 14 9.20 -18.38 -12.88
C THR A 14 8.29 -19.07 -11.86
N GLY A 15 7.90 -18.37 -10.79
CA GLY A 15 6.99 -18.88 -9.78
C GLY A 15 5.53 -18.91 -10.24
N VAL A 16 4.84 -20.04 -9.97
CA VAL A 16 3.41 -20.20 -10.23
C VAL A 16 2.58 -19.12 -9.51
N PHE A 17 2.96 -18.79 -8.26
CA PHE A 17 2.29 -17.77 -7.46
C PHE A 17 2.39 -16.37 -8.08
N GLU A 18 3.60 -15.97 -8.50
CA GLU A 18 3.87 -14.70 -9.16
C GLU A 18 3.09 -14.55 -10.47
N ARG A 19 3.09 -15.60 -11.30
CA ARG A 19 2.41 -15.60 -12.60
C ARG A 19 0.90 -15.45 -12.46
N TYR A 20 0.29 -16.09 -11.47
CA TYR A 20 -1.15 -16.08 -11.24
C TYR A 20 -1.59 -15.13 -10.14
N LEU A 21 -0.77 -14.13 -9.80
CA LEU A 21 -1.03 -13.20 -8.70
C LEU A 21 -2.42 -12.53 -8.82
N THR A 22 -2.84 -12.15 -10.03
CA THR A 22 -4.15 -11.54 -10.28
C THR A 22 -5.31 -12.49 -9.95
N LEU A 23 -5.18 -13.78 -10.27
CA LEU A 23 -6.16 -14.80 -9.92
C LEU A 23 -6.21 -15.02 -8.41
N TRP A 24 -5.06 -15.10 -7.74
CA TRP A 24 -4.99 -15.22 -6.29
C TRP A 24 -5.65 -14.03 -5.59
N VAL A 25 -5.38 -12.82 -6.05
CA VAL A 25 -6.03 -11.61 -5.52
C VAL A 25 -7.55 -11.68 -5.71
N ALA A 26 -8.03 -12.07 -6.90
CA ALA A 26 -9.45 -12.24 -7.15
C ALA A 26 -10.09 -13.30 -6.23
N LEU A 27 -9.43 -14.45 -6.05
CA LEU A 27 -9.87 -15.50 -5.14
C LEU A 27 -9.91 -15.02 -3.68
N CYS A 28 -8.91 -14.25 -3.23
CA CYS A 28 -8.90 -13.67 -1.89
C CYS A 28 -10.02 -12.64 -1.69
N ILE A 29 -10.34 -11.83 -2.70
CA ILE A 29 -11.46 -10.88 -2.66
C ILE A 29 -12.79 -11.64 -2.52
N VAL A 30 -13.03 -12.64 -3.40
CA VAL A 30 -14.25 -13.44 -3.37
C VAL A 30 -14.36 -14.21 -2.05
N GLY A 31 -13.28 -14.86 -1.61
CA GLY A 31 -13.22 -15.57 -0.34
C GLY A 31 -13.49 -14.65 0.85
N GLY A 32 -12.92 -13.44 0.86
CA GLY A 32 -13.17 -12.43 1.89
C GLY A 32 -14.63 -11.98 1.95
N ILE A 33 -15.26 -11.75 0.80
CA ILE A 33 -16.69 -11.39 0.71
C ILE A 33 -17.57 -12.52 1.22
N LEU A 34 -17.30 -13.77 0.81
CA LEU A 34 -18.04 -14.94 1.25
C LEU A 34 -17.89 -15.18 2.76
N LEU A 35 -16.66 -15.06 3.28
CA LEU A 35 -16.39 -15.20 4.71
C LEU A 35 -17.11 -14.12 5.53
N GLY A 36 -17.11 -12.87 5.06
CA GLY A 36 -17.85 -11.77 5.70
C GLY A 36 -19.36 -11.99 5.72
N ARG A 37 -19.91 -12.67 4.70
CA ARG A 37 -21.33 -13.08 4.63
C ARG A 37 -21.66 -14.25 5.57
N ILE A 38 -20.79 -15.26 5.66
CA ILE A 38 -21.05 -16.51 6.41
C ILE A 38 -20.75 -16.35 7.91
N ALA A 39 -19.74 -15.56 8.26
CA ALA A 39 -19.32 -15.34 9.65
C ALA A 39 -19.33 -13.85 10.02
N PRO A 40 -20.50 -13.19 10.08
CA PRO A 40 -20.59 -11.77 10.42
C PRO A 40 -20.07 -11.45 11.82
N ASN A 41 -20.12 -12.42 12.74
CA ASN A 41 -19.56 -12.28 14.09
C ASN A 41 -18.02 -12.18 14.08
N LEU A 42 -17.34 -12.85 13.14
CA LEU A 42 -15.88 -12.76 12.98
C LEU A 42 -15.49 -11.37 12.45
N ALA A 43 -16.26 -10.83 11.50
CA ALA A 43 -16.04 -9.47 11.00
C ALA A 43 -16.22 -8.43 12.14
N LYS A 44 -17.26 -8.60 12.98
CA LYS A 44 -17.49 -7.71 14.13
C LYS A 44 -16.40 -7.78 15.19
N THR A 45 -15.85 -8.96 15.51
CA THR A 45 -14.73 -9.07 16.47
C THR A 45 -13.45 -8.47 15.90
N LEU A 46 -13.15 -8.67 14.63
CA LEU A 46 -12.02 -8.01 13.97
C LEU A 46 -12.17 -6.47 13.98
N ASP A 47 -13.38 -5.95 13.76
CA ASP A 47 -13.65 -4.51 13.80
C ASP A 47 -13.63 -3.95 15.23
N SER A 48 -13.99 -4.76 16.24
CA SER A 48 -13.86 -4.39 17.66
C SER A 48 -12.40 -4.30 18.13
N MET A 49 -11.46 -4.95 17.44
CA MET A 49 -10.01 -4.81 17.67
C MET A 49 -9.46 -3.55 16.98
N SER A 50 -10.18 -2.44 17.11
CA SER A 50 -9.76 -1.14 16.61
C SER A 50 -9.37 -0.23 17.77
N LEU A 51 -8.31 0.56 17.54
CA LEU A 51 -7.91 1.62 18.46
C LEU A 51 -8.98 2.69 18.44
N THR A 52 -9.60 2.90 19.59
CA THR A 52 -10.51 4.02 19.83
C THR A 52 -9.73 5.24 20.26
N VAL A 53 -9.78 6.32 19.49
CA VAL A 53 -9.26 7.62 19.90
C VAL A 53 -10.47 8.51 20.17
N ASN A 54 -10.62 8.99 21.40
CA ASN A 54 -11.75 9.84 21.83
C ASN A 54 -13.14 9.23 21.56
N GLY A 55 -13.33 7.93 21.83
CA GLY A 55 -14.63 7.25 21.69
C GLY A 55 -15.00 6.79 20.28
N ALA A 56 -14.16 7.06 19.26
CA ALA A 56 -14.37 6.59 17.88
C ALA A 56 -13.30 5.55 17.48
N PRO A 57 -13.68 4.35 16.98
CA PRO A 57 -12.74 3.36 16.47
C PRO A 57 -12.16 3.80 15.11
N VAL A 58 -10.83 3.95 15.03
CA VAL A 58 -10.16 4.67 13.93
C VAL A 58 -9.29 3.75 13.08
N VAL A 59 -8.53 2.89 13.75
CA VAL A 59 -7.44 2.11 13.17
C VAL A 59 -7.58 0.69 13.69
N SER A 60 -7.92 -0.26 12.81
CA SER A 60 -7.96 -1.68 13.17
C SER A 60 -6.54 -2.18 13.40
N ILE A 61 -6.24 -2.67 14.60
CA ILE A 61 -4.91 -3.14 14.99
C ILE A 61 -4.42 -4.26 14.06
N PRO A 62 -5.23 -5.28 13.70
CA PRO A 62 -4.78 -6.33 12.79
C PRO A 62 -4.36 -5.79 11.42
N ILE A 63 -5.13 -4.85 10.87
CA ILE A 63 -4.85 -4.21 9.58
C ILE A 63 -3.56 -3.39 9.70
N ALA A 64 -3.39 -2.64 10.79
CA ALA A 64 -2.18 -1.86 11.06
C ALA A 64 -0.92 -2.74 11.06
N ILE A 65 -0.98 -3.89 11.74
CA ILE A 65 0.13 -4.85 11.81
C ILE A 65 0.43 -5.42 10.41
N CYS A 66 -0.59 -5.86 9.67
CA CYS A 66 -0.42 -6.37 8.31
C CYS A 66 0.20 -5.33 7.38
N LEU A 67 -0.27 -4.07 7.42
CA LEU A 67 0.28 -2.98 6.62
C LEU A 67 1.72 -2.64 7.03
N PHE A 68 2.02 -2.66 8.34
CA PHE A 68 3.38 -2.47 8.83
C PHE A 68 4.33 -3.53 8.24
N PHE A 69 3.98 -4.81 8.37
CA PHE A 69 4.81 -5.91 7.83
C PHE A 69 4.91 -5.89 6.30
N MET A 70 3.88 -5.40 5.61
CA MET A 70 3.94 -5.24 4.15
C MET A 70 4.87 -4.10 3.73
N MET A 71 4.86 -2.97 4.46
CA MET A 71 5.61 -1.79 4.07
C MET A 71 7.06 -1.78 4.58
N TYR A 72 7.31 -2.41 5.72
CA TYR A 72 8.62 -2.50 6.37
C TYR A 72 9.74 -3.04 5.44
N PRO A 73 9.56 -4.17 4.70
CA PRO A 73 10.58 -4.71 3.82
C PRO A 73 11.02 -3.74 2.72
N ILE A 74 10.07 -2.98 2.17
CA ILE A 74 10.35 -2.00 1.12
C ILE A 74 11.18 -0.86 1.70
N MET A 75 10.82 -0.37 2.90
CA MET A 75 11.51 0.73 3.55
C MET A 75 12.95 0.39 3.93
N VAL A 76 13.19 -0.84 4.37
CA VAL A 76 14.54 -1.33 4.69
C VAL A 76 15.41 -1.47 3.43
N LYS A 77 14.81 -1.79 2.27
CA LYS A 77 15.51 -1.86 0.98
C LYS A 77 15.93 -0.48 0.43
N ILE A 78 15.32 0.63 0.90
CA ILE A 78 15.63 1.97 0.40
C ILE A 78 17.01 2.43 0.90
N ASP A 79 17.89 2.80 -0.05
CA ASP A 79 19.14 3.47 0.25
C ASP A 79 19.01 5.00 0.17
N PHE A 80 18.92 5.64 1.33
CA PHE A 80 18.77 7.11 1.43
C PHE A 80 19.90 7.90 0.74
N ALA A 81 21.12 7.36 0.67
CA ALA A 81 22.21 8.00 -0.06
C ALA A 81 21.93 8.03 -1.57
N SER A 82 21.43 6.93 -2.12
CA SER A 82 20.99 6.84 -3.51
C SER A 82 19.79 7.74 -3.80
N VAL A 83 18.86 7.90 -2.85
CA VAL A 83 17.72 8.84 -2.97
C VAL A 83 18.21 10.28 -3.14
N ILE A 84 19.14 10.73 -2.30
CA ILE A 84 19.71 12.09 -2.39
C ILE A 84 20.46 12.28 -3.71
N LYS A 85 21.21 11.27 -4.15
CA LYS A 85 21.98 11.34 -5.40
C LYS A 85 21.08 11.41 -6.63
N ALA A 86 20.01 10.62 -6.69
CA ALA A 86 19.08 10.64 -7.83
C ALA A 86 18.07 11.80 -7.78
N GLY A 87 17.89 12.48 -6.63
CA GLY A 87 17.31 13.82 -6.62
C GLY A 87 18.05 14.81 -7.54
N LYS A 88 19.35 14.59 -7.80
CA LYS A 88 20.13 15.37 -8.79
C LYS A 88 19.80 15.03 -10.24
N SER A 89 19.21 13.87 -10.52
CA SER A 89 18.64 13.53 -11.84
C SER A 89 17.24 14.14 -11.97
N GLY A 90 17.20 15.46 -12.22
CA GLY A 90 15.98 16.26 -12.11
C GLY A 90 14.87 15.92 -13.11
N LYS A 91 15.20 15.61 -14.37
CA LYS A 91 14.17 15.44 -15.42
C LYS A 91 13.20 14.28 -15.14
N PRO A 92 13.65 13.03 -14.86
CA PRO A 92 12.73 11.91 -14.64
C PRO A 92 11.96 12.06 -13.33
N VAL A 93 12.64 12.49 -12.26
CA VAL A 93 12.04 12.67 -10.93
C VAL A 93 10.95 13.73 -10.97
N PHE A 94 11.22 14.90 -11.56
CA PHE A 94 10.24 15.97 -11.68
C PHE A 94 9.02 15.55 -12.49
N LEU A 95 9.24 14.90 -13.64
CA LEU A 95 8.14 14.43 -14.48
C LEU A 95 7.25 13.45 -13.73
N THR A 96 7.83 12.48 -13.01
CA THR A 96 7.06 11.50 -12.23
C THR A 96 6.29 12.17 -11.10
N LEU A 97 6.91 13.07 -10.34
CA LEU A 97 6.23 13.78 -9.24
C LEU A 97 5.10 14.67 -9.78
N PHE A 98 5.33 15.38 -10.89
CA PHE A 98 4.31 16.22 -11.53
C PHE A 98 3.11 15.39 -11.99
N ILE A 99 3.34 14.26 -12.67
CA ILE A 99 2.26 13.38 -13.10
C ILE A 99 1.51 12.83 -11.88
N ASN A 100 2.22 12.33 -10.87
CA ASN A 100 1.63 11.70 -9.70
C ASN A 100 0.81 12.65 -8.83
N TRP A 101 1.23 13.91 -8.71
CA TRP A 101 0.65 14.87 -7.77
C TRP A 101 -0.21 15.95 -8.43
N CYS A 102 0.11 16.34 -9.67
CA CYS A 102 -0.63 17.40 -10.39
C CYS A 102 -1.61 16.86 -11.43
N ILE A 103 -1.39 15.66 -11.99
CA ILE A 103 -2.28 15.11 -13.03
C ILE A 103 -3.17 14.00 -12.48
N LYS A 104 -2.57 12.98 -11.85
CA LYS A 104 -3.27 11.78 -11.39
C LYS A 104 -4.45 12.09 -10.43
N PRO A 105 -4.33 12.98 -9.43
CA PRO A 105 -5.43 13.22 -8.50
C PRO A 105 -6.63 13.92 -9.16
N PHE A 106 -6.36 14.87 -10.05
CA PHE A 106 -7.39 15.66 -10.74
C PHE A 106 -8.09 14.86 -11.84
N THR A 107 -7.33 14.05 -12.58
CA THR A 107 -7.90 13.10 -13.54
C THR A 107 -8.77 12.05 -12.84
N MET A 108 -8.32 11.52 -11.69
CA MET A 108 -9.12 10.61 -10.89
C MET A 108 -10.40 11.28 -10.38
N TYR A 109 -10.34 12.53 -9.92
CA TYR A 109 -11.52 13.29 -9.52
C TYR A 109 -12.53 13.39 -10.67
N ALA A 110 -12.09 13.80 -11.86
CA ALA A 110 -12.96 13.96 -13.03
C ALA A 110 -13.60 12.62 -13.46
N ILE A 111 -12.79 11.56 -13.54
CA ILE A 111 -13.26 10.21 -13.91
C ILE A 111 -14.25 9.71 -12.86
N SER A 112 -13.92 9.82 -11.58
CA SER A 112 -14.79 9.34 -10.49
C SER A 112 -16.11 10.11 -10.45
N LEU A 113 -16.10 11.41 -10.73
CA LEU A 113 -17.31 12.22 -10.78
C LEU A 113 -18.22 11.80 -11.95
N PHE A 114 -17.63 11.58 -13.12
CA PHE A 114 -18.38 11.12 -14.29
C PHE A 114 -19.00 9.74 -14.07
N PHE A 115 -18.22 8.77 -13.59
CA PHE A 115 -18.71 7.41 -13.40
C PHE A 115 -19.66 7.28 -12.21
N LEU A 116 -19.34 7.82 -11.04
CA LEU A 116 -20.15 7.63 -9.83
C LEU A 116 -21.26 8.67 -9.67
N GLY A 117 -21.04 9.90 -10.14
CA GLY A 117 -22.00 10.99 -10.03
C GLY A 117 -23.01 11.03 -11.18
N PHE A 118 -22.65 10.54 -12.37
CA PHE A 118 -23.52 10.57 -13.56
C PHE A 118 -23.91 9.17 -14.04
N LEU A 119 -22.94 8.34 -14.46
CA LEU A 119 -23.23 7.07 -15.14
C LEU A 119 -23.84 6.00 -14.22
N PHE A 120 -23.24 5.76 -13.06
CA PHE A 120 -23.62 4.71 -12.12
C PHE A 120 -24.55 5.18 -11.01
N LYS A 121 -24.92 6.47 -10.98
CA LYS A 121 -25.82 6.99 -9.95
C LYS A 121 -27.15 6.23 -9.89
N GLY A 122 -27.70 5.84 -11.04
CA GLY A 122 -28.90 5.01 -11.12
C GLY A 122 -28.69 3.58 -10.63
N PHE A 123 -27.53 2.99 -10.89
CA PHE A 123 -27.18 1.62 -10.48
C PHE A 123 -26.90 1.50 -8.97
N ILE A 124 -26.31 2.54 -8.36
CA ILE A 124 -25.99 2.59 -6.93
C ILE A 124 -27.25 2.80 -6.07
N GLY A 125 -28.30 3.38 -6.66
CA GLY A 125 -29.51 3.81 -5.95
C GLY A 125 -29.38 5.27 -5.48
N ALA A 126 -30.29 6.13 -5.94
CA ALA A 126 -30.26 7.57 -5.63
C ALA A 126 -30.43 7.86 -4.13
N ASP A 127 -31.16 6.98 -3.43
CA ASP A 127 -31.49 7.09 -2.01
C ASP A 127 -30.60 6.20 -1.12
N ALA A 128 -29.62 5.49 -1.72
CA ALA A 128 -28.69 4.69 -0.95
C ALA A 128 -27.77 5.60 -0.12
N VAL A 129 -27.63 5.27 1.16
CA VAL A 129 -26.84 6.05 2.13
C VAL A 129 -25.76 5.18 2.76
N ASP A 130 -24.68 5.84 3.11
CA ASP A 130 -23.58 5.29 3.87
C ASP A 130 -23.45 6.05 5.20
N PHE A 131 -23.02 5.35 6.25
CA PHE A 131 -22.82 5.91 7.57
C PHE A 131 -21.31 6.05 7.84
N VAL A 132 -20.81 7.27 7.71
CA VAL A 132 -19.39 7.57 7.88
C VAL A 132 -19.15 8.07 9.30
N LYS A 133 -18.08 7.62 9.94
CA LYS A 133 -17.70 8.08 11.28
C LYS A 133 -17.42 9.59 11.29
N MET A 134 -17.84 10.28 12.35
CA MET A 134 -17.64 11.72 12.44
C MET A 134 -16.16 12.11 12.49
N PRO A 135 -15.81 13.28 11.91
CA PRO A 135 -14.48 13.83 12.06
C PRO A 135 -14.07 14.01 13.52
N PHE A 136 -12.79 13.78 13.78
CA PHE A 136 -12.24 13.94 15.12
C PHE A 136 -12.40 15.35 15.66
N GLY A 137 -12.75 15.42 16.94
CA GLY A 137 -12.94 16.69 17.67
C GLY A 137 -14.22 17.43 17.29
N LEU A 138 -15.08 16.85 16.44
CA LEU A 138 -16.33 17.44 16.02
C LEU A 138 -17.51 16.71 16.70
N ASP A 139 -18.10 17.33 17.72
CA ASP A 139 -19.32 16.83 18.36
C ASP A 139 -20.51 17.73 18.01
N LEU A 140 -21.15 17.42 16.88
CA LEU A 140 -22.31 18.16 16.40
C LEU A 140 -23.61 17.61 17.02
N PRO A 141 -24.64 18.46 17.17
CA PRO A 141 -25.96 18.00 17.59
C PRO A 141 -26.59 17.10 16.53
N LEU A 142 -27.52 16.25 16.95
CA LEU A 142 -28.28 15.40 16.03
C LEU A 142 -29.07 16.27 15.05
N GLY A 143 -29.07 15.88 13.77
CA GLY A 143 -29.69 16.65 12.69
C GLY A 143 -28.81 17.80 12.15
N ALA A 144 -27.63 18.06 12.71
CA ALA A 144 -26.71 19.03 12.12
C ALA A 144 -26.19 18.56 10.76
N HIS A 145 -26.01 19.51 9.84
CA HIS A 145 -25.40 19.27 8.54
C HIS A 145 -23.90 19.54 8.58
N HIS A 146 -23.11 18.61 8.06
CA HIS A 146 -21.68 18.80 7.88
C HIS A 146 -21.26 18.31 6.48
N GLY A 147 -20.95 19.26 5.59
CA GLY A 147 -20.70 18.99 4.18
C GLY A 147 -21.92 18.38 3.50
N ALA A 148 -21.74 17.18 2.95
CA ALA A 148 -22.76 16.40 2.25
C ALA A 148 -23.62 15.51 3.17
N GLY A 149 -23.33 15.47 4.48
CA GLY A 149 -23.97 14.54 5.41
C GLY A 149 -24.77 15.18 6.53
N VAL A 150 -25.63 14.38 7.15
CA VAL A 150 -26.44 14.72 8.33
C VAL A 150 -26.02 13.85 9.50
N VAL A 151 -25.91 14.45 10.70
CA VAL A 151 -25.54 13.71 11.91
C VAL A 151 -26.75 12.93 12.43
N VAL A 152 -26.59 11.61 12.51
CA VAL A 152 -27.61 10.65 12.97
C VAL A 152 -27.02 9.69 13.99
N MET A 153 -27.88 9.09 14.83
CA MET A 153 -27.47 8.00 15.71
C MET A 153 -27.54 6.67 14.97
N HIS A 154 -26.44 5.92 14.95
CA HIS A 154 -26.37 4.57 14.42
C HIS A 154 -25.60 3.68 15.40
N ASP A 155 -26.21 2.60 15.87
CA ASP A 155 -25.63 1.67 16.86
C ASP A 155 -25.09 2.36 18.14
N GLY A 156 -25.80 3.38 18.63
CA GLY A 156 -25.41 4.13 19.83
C GLY A 156 -24.26 5.13 19.64
N LEU A 157 -23.75 5.28 18.42
CA LEU A 157 -22.72 6.25 18.07
C LEU A 157 -23.28 7.31 17.10
N LYS A 158 -22.81 8.55 17.24
CA LYS A 158 -23.11 9.62 16.28
C LYS A 158 -22.30 9.39 15.00
N MET A 159 -22.98 9.30 13.86
CA MET A 159 -22.40 9.08 12.53
C MET A 159 -22.94 10.11 11.52
N LEU A 160 -22.20 10.35 10.44
CA LEU A 160 -22.61 11.17 9.31
C LEU A 160 -23.25 10.29 8.24
N GLN A 161 -24.56 10.47 8.03
CA GLN A 161 -25.29 9.87 6.92
C GLN A 161 -25.00 10.66 5.65
N ILE A 162 -24.38 10.01 4.65
CA ILE A 162 -23.97 10.63 3.38
C ILE A 162 -24.50 9.76 2.23
N PRO A 163 -24.89 10.32 1.07
CA PRO A 163 -25.23 9.52 -0.10
C PRO A 163 -24.11 8.54 -0.50
N LEU A 164 -24.45 7.29 -0.78
CA LEU A 164 -23.49 6.19 -1.00
C LEU A 164 -22.51 6.50 -2.14
N TRP A 165 -22.99 7.08 -3.24
CA TRP A 165 -22.14 7.47 -4.37
C TRP A 165 -21.06 8.49 -3.97
N ARG A 166 -21.34 9.37 -3.00
CA ARG A 166 -20.37 10.34 -2.49
C ARG A 166 -19.31 9.66 -1.62
N SER A 167 -19.69 8.63 -0.85
CA SER A 167 -18.72 7.83 -0.10
C SER A 167 -17.76 7.09 -1.04
N TYR A 168 -18.28 6.45 -2.08
CA TYR A 168 -17.45 5.81 -3.12
C TYR A 168 -16.57 6.83 -3.86
N PHE A 169 -17.12 7.99 -4.19
CA PHE A 169 -16.36 9.08 -4.80
C PHE A 169 -15.19 9.53 -3.92
N ALA A 170 -15.41 9.65 -2.61
CA ALA A 170 -14.37 9.96 -1.63
C ALA A 170 -13.25 8.91 -1.65
N GLY A 171 -13.62 7.62 -1.59
CA GLY A 171 -12.70 6.50 -1.62
C GLY A 171 -11.86 6.47 -2.90
N CYS A 172 -12.49 6.68 -4.06
CA CYS A 172 -11.81 6.75 -5.35
C CYS A 172 -10.77 7.88 -5.42
N ILE A 173 -11.08 9.07 -4.86
CA ILE A 173 -10.12 10.18 -4.79
C ILE A 173 -8.94 9.81 -3.89
N LEU A 174 -9.19 9.27 -2.69
CA LEU A 174 -8.13 8.88 -1.76
C LEU A 174 -7.20 7.81 -2.36
N LEU A 175 -7.77 6.80 -3.05
CA LEU A 175 -7.01 5.80 -3.81
C LEU A 175 -6.23 6.43 -4.97
N GLY A 176 -6.79 7.43 -5.65
CA GLY A 176 -6.14 8.17 -6.72
C GLY A 176 -4.91 8.95 -6.25
N ILE A 177 -4.97 9.55 -5.06
CA ILE A 177 -3.85 10.29 -4.47
C ILE A 177 -2.78 9.33 -3.94
N ALA A 178 -3.17 8.15 -3.46
CA ALA A 178 -2.23 7.18 -2.92
C ALA A 178 -1.23 6.68 -4.01
N PRO A 179 0.08 6.77 -3.77
CA PRO A 179 1.07 6.20 -4.67
C PRO A 179 1.16 4.68 -4.56
N CYS A 180 1.45 4.01 -5.67
CA CYS A 180 1.80 2.60 -5.65
C CYS A 180 3.32 2.44 -5.51
N THR A 181 3.78 1.69 -4.51
CA THR A 181 5.21 1.54 -4.21
C THR A 181 5.74 0.14 -4.58
N ALA A 182 5.07 -0.92 -4.11
CA ALA A 182 5.51 -2.30 -4.31
C ALA A 182 5.39 -2.79 -5.76
N MET A 183 4.21 -2.60 -6.36
CA MET A 183 3.91 -3.17 -7.68
C MET A 183 4.75 -2.53 -8.79
N VAL A 184 5.14 -1.26 -8.61
CA VAL A 184 5.99 -0.54 -9.57
C VAL A 184 7.40 -1.16 -9.67
N LEU A 185 7.92 -1.75 -8.59
CA LEU A 185 9.21 -2.46 -8.61
C LEU A 185 9.12 -3.74 -9.44
N VAL A 186 8.03 -4.49 -9.31
CA VAL A 186 7.79 -5.72 -10.08
C VAL A 186 7.60 -5.39 -11.56
N TRP A 187 6.78 -4.40 -11.89
CA TRP A 187 6.60 -3.97 -13.28
C TRP A 187 7.88 -3.38 -13.87
N GLY A 188 8.64 -2.60 -13.10
CA GLY A 188 9.94 -2.08 -13.53
C GLY A 188 10.91 -3.20 -13.86
N TYR A 189 10.98 -4.22 -13.00
CA TYR A 189 11.80 -5.40 -13.22
C TYR A 189 11.38 -6.14 -14.51
N LEU A 190 10.09 -6.44 -14.68
CA LEU A 190 9.55 -7.14 -15.85
C LEU A 190 9.71 -6.35 -17.15
N ALA A 191 9.57 -5.03 -17.10
CA ALA A 191 9.71 -4.13 -18.24
C ALA A 191 11.18 -3.86 -18.61
N ARG A 192 12.14 -4.51 -17.94
CA ARG A 192 13.60 -4.28 -18.11
C ARG A 192 13.98 -2.82 -17.86
N GLY A 193 13.32 -2.21 -16.88
CA GLY A 193 13.57 -0.84 -16.45
C GLY A 193 14.83 -0.71 -15.59
N ASN A 194 15.18 0.54 -15.27
CA ASN A 194 16.27 0.83 -14.35
C ASN A 194 15.81 0.68 -12.90
N ASP A 195 16.08 -0.49 -12.30
CA ASP A 195 15.64 -0.83 -10.95
C ASP A 195 16.14 0.17 -9.88
N GLY A 196 17.36 0.70 -10.05
CA GLY A 196 17.93 1.71 -9.16
C GLY A 196 17.15 3.04 -9.22
N LEU A 197 16.81 3.50 -10.43
CA LEU A 197 15.98 4.69 -10.62
C LEU A 197 14.57 4.47 -10.08
N THR A 198 13.99 3.29 -10.32
CA THR A 198 12.64 2.94 -9.82
C THR A 198 12.60 2.92 -8.30
N LEU A 199 13.60 2.33 -7.63
CA LEU A 199 13.72 2.35 -6.17
C LEU A 199 13.79 3.78 -5.62
N VAL A 200 14.55 4.66 -6.28
CA VAL A 200 14.63 6.07 -5.87
C VAL A 200 13.31 6.80 -6.10
N MET A 201 12.65 6.61 -7.24
CA MET A 201 11.34 7.19 -7.50
C MET A 201 10.31 6.74 -6.48
N VAL A 202 10.28 5.45 -6.12
CA VAL A 202 9.39 4.89 -5.08
C VAL A 202 9.66 5.55 -3.72
N ALA A 203 10.93 5.74 -3.36
CA ALA A 203 11.31 6.41 -2.11
C ALA A 203 10.88 7.89 -2.09
N LEU A 204 11.16 8.65 -3.16
CA LEU A 204 10.77 10.05 -3.26
C LEU A 204 9.25 10.19 -3.22
N ASN A 205 8.52 9.34 -3.93
CA ASN A 205 7.06 9.34 -3.96
C ASN A 205 6.47 9.08 -2.56
N SER A 206 7.02 8.11 -1.84
CA SER A 206 6.62 7.78 -0.46
C SER A 206 6.90 8.92 0.52
N LEU A 207 8.04 9.60 0.39
CA LEU A 207 8.38 10.77 1.21
C LEU A 207 7.45 11.95 0.91
N THR A 208 7.20 12.23 -0.38
CA THR A 208 6.27 13.30 -0.78
C THR A 208 4.84 13.01 -0.34
N MET A 209 4.45 11.74 -0.25
CA MET A 209 3.12 11.34 0.21
C MET A 209 2.85 11.75 1.66
N LEU A 210 3.84 11.67 2.55
CA LEU A 210 3.68 12.08 3.95
C LEU A 210 3.18 13.52 4.10
N LEU A 211 3.50 14.38 3.13
CA LEU A 211 3.08 15.79 3.12
C LEU A 211 1.87 16.02 2.21
N LEU A 212 1.96 15.58 0.94
CA LEU A 212 0.99 15.92 -0.09
C LEU A 212 -0.33 15.15 0.01
N TYR A 213 -0.32 13.93 0.58
CA TYR A 213 -1.53 13.11 0.67
C TYR A 213 -2.63 13.79 1.51
N GLY A 214 -2.26 14.31 2.68
CA GLY A 214 -3.20 15.03 3.54
C GLY A 214 -3.68 16.34 2.92
N VAL A 215 -2.77 17.11 2.32
CA VAL A 215 -3.08 18.41 1.69
C VAL A 215 -4.00 18.25 0.49
N LEU A 216 -3.64 17.38 -0.48
CA LEU A 216 -4.44 17.16 -1.68
C LEU A 216 -5.73 16.41 -1.38
N GLY A 217 -5.70 15.45 -0.43
CA GLY A 217 -6.89 14.76 0.03
C GLY A 217 -7.90 15.72 0.63
N GLY A 218 -7.45 16.61 1.53
CA GLY A 218 -8.30 17.64 2.12
C GLY A 218 -8.84 18.62 1.07
N PHE A 219 -8.00 19.08 0.14
CA PHE A 219 -8.42 19.99 -0.92
C PHE A 219 -9.46 19.37 -1.87
N LEU A 220 -9.17 18.20 -2.45
CA LEU A 220 -10.05 17.57 -3.44
C LEU A 220 -11.37 17.08 -2.82
N LEU A 221 -11.34 16.54 -1.60
CA LEU A 221 -12.55 16.15 -0.88
C LEU A 221 -13.36 17.37 -0.40
N GLY A 222 -12.67 18.47 -0.03
CA GLY A 222 -13.29 19.73 0.33
C GLY A 222 -14.08 20.35 -0.83
N VAL A 223 -13.51 20.33 -2.04
CA VAL A 223 -14.24 20.72 -3.27
C VAL A 223 -15.47 19.83 -3.49
N GLY A 224 -15.38 18.54 -3.15
CA GLY A 224 -16.51 17.60 -3.16
C GLY A 224 -17.54 17.80 -2.04
N LYS A 225 -17.37 18.78 -1.15
CA LYS A 225 -18.17 19.00 0.09
C LYS A 225 -18.26 17.76 0.97
N LEU A 226 -17.23 16.91 0.96
CA LEU A 226 -17.20 15.72 1.79
C LEU A 226 -16.57 16.05 3.15
N PRO A 227 -17.24 15.74 4.27
CA PRO A 227 -16.69 15.99 5.60
C PRO A 227 -15.47 15.10 5.82
N MET A 228 -14.28 15.69 5.79
CA MET A 228 -13.00 14.95 5.79
C MET A 228 -12.30 15.09 7.15
N PRO A 229 -12.00 13.98 7.84
CA PRO A 229 -11.33 13.99 9.13
C PRO A 229 -9.82 14.19 8.96
N TRP A 230 -9.37 15.44 8.83
CA TRP A 230 -7.96 15.76 8.58
C TRP A 230 -7.00 15.17 9.63
N GLN A 231 -7.42 15.17 10.90
CA GLN A 231 -6.66 14.56 12.00
C GLN A 231 -6.55 13.04 11.83
N ALA A 232 -7.60 12.38 11.32
CA ALA A 232 -7.60 10.94 11.09
C ALA A 232 -6.71 10.56 9.93
N LEU A 233 -6.77 11.33 8.87
CA LEU A 233 -5.96 11.07 7.69
C LEU A 233 -4.48 11.29 8.03
N LEU A 234 -4.12 12.34 8.78
CA LEU A 234 -2.76 12.50 9.31
C LEU A 234 -2.36 11.37 10.26
N GLY A 235 -3.23 11.00 11.22
CA GLY A 235 -2.95 9.91 12.17
C GLY A 235 -2.76 8.55 11.48
N SER A 236 -3.60 8.24 10.49
CA SER A 236 -3.48 7.02 9.69
C SER A 236 -2.23 7.00 8.83
N VAL A 237 -1.86 8.12 8.19
CA VAL A 237 -0.61 8.24 7.44
C VAL A 237 0.60 8.13 8.37
N ALA A 238 0.53 8.71 9.56
CA ALA A 238 1.61 8.59 10.54
C ALA A 238 1.82 7.13 10.98
N ILE A 239 0.73 6.42 11.31
CA ILE A 239 0.79 5.03 11.79
C ILE A 239 1.12 4.06 10.65
N TYR A 240 0.48 4.19 9.49
CA TYR A 240 0.62 3.23 8.40
C TYR A 240 1.79 3.52 7.47
N VAL A 241 2.25 4.77 7.39
CA VAL A 241 3.33 5.18 6.47
C VAL A 241 4.56 5.69 7.21
N ALA A 242 4.41 6.69 8.10
CA ALA A 242 5.59 7.28 8.75
C ALA A 242 6.28 6.29 9.70
N LEU A 243 5.51 5.51 10.46
CA LEU A 243 6.05 4.58 11.45
C LEU A 243 6.88 3.45 10.80
N PRO A 244 6.42 2.72 9.76
CA PRO A 244 7.27 1.73 9.11
C PRO A 244 8.45 2.34 8.36
N LEU A 245 8.35 3.59 7.87
CA LEU A 245 9.45 4.31 7.25
C LEU A 245 10.55 4.64 8.26
N VAL A 246 10.18 5.17 9.43
CA VAL A 246 11.10 5.46 10.54
C VAL A 246 11.73 4.18 11.06
N ALA A 247 10.92 3.13 11.29
CA ALA A 247 11.41 1.82 11.71
C ALA A 247 12.41 1.25 10.69
N GLY A 248 12.08 1.28 9.39
CA GLY A 248 12.96 0.80 8.33
C GLY A 248 14.29 1.57 8.26
N TYR A 249 14.26 2.90 8.43
CA TYR A 249 15.46 3.74 8.48
C TYR A 249 16.39 3.34 9.63
N PHE A 250 15.86 3.21 10.85
CA PHE A 250 16.64 2.83 12.02
C PHE A 250 17.14 1.39 11.94
N SER A 251 16.28 0.44 11.53
CA SER A 251 16.69 -0.95 11.30
C SER A 251 17.84 -1.05 10.32
N ARG A 252 17.76 -0.34 9.18
CA ARG A 252 18.84 -0.34 8.18
C ARG A 252 20.15 0.21 8.73
N LYS A 253 20.11 1.34 9.46
CA LYS A 253 21.30 1.90 10.11
C LYS A 253 21.94 0.93 11.10
N TRP A 254 21.12 0.27 11.90
CA TRP A 254 21.58 -0.70 12.89
C TRP A 254 22.24 -1.92 12.22
N ILE A 255 21.62 -2.45 11.16
CA ILE A 255 22.15 -3.60 10.40
C ILE A 255 23.48 -3.26 9.72
N ILE A 256 23.61 -2.08 9.11
CA ILE A 256 24.87 -1.63 8.49
C ILE A 256 25.97 -1.48 9.56
N LYS A 257 25.65 -0.95 10.74
CA LYS A 257 26.60 -0.82 11.85
C LYS A 257 27.04 -2.17 12.41
N ALA A 258 26.13 -3.15 12.49
CA ALA A 258 26.41 -4.47 13.04
C ALA A 258 27.20 -5.39 12.09
N LYS A 259 26.99 -5.31 10.77
CA LYS A 259 27.61 -6.21 9.78
C LYS A 259 28.82 -5.65 9.02
N GLY A 260 29.33 -4.48 9.41
CA GLY A 260 30.64 -3.97 8.99
C GLY A 260 30.75 -3.46 7.54
N GLU A 261 29.89 -3.88 6.60
CA GLU A 261 29.97 -3.43 5.21
C GLU A 261 28.58 -3.16 4.60
N LYS A 262 28.48 -2.07 3.82
CA LYS A 262 27.27 -1.72 3.05
C LYS A 262 26.84 -2.84 2.09
N GLY A 263 27.80 -3.63 1.60
CA GLY A 263 27.56 -4.80 0.74
C GLY A 263 26.94 -5.96 1.49
N ALA A 264 27.57 -6.43 2.59
CA ALA A 264 27.09 -7.55 3.39
C ALA A 264 25.71 -7.30 4.04
N ALA A 265 25.44 -6.06 4.44
CA ALA A 265 24.14 -5.66 4.98
C ALA A 265 23.04 -5.68 3.91
N SER A 266 23.34 -5.24 2.68
CA SER A 266 22.35 -5.21 1.60
C SER A 266 22.05 -6.59 1.02
N THR A 267 23.05 -7.47 0.91
CA THR A 267 22.84 -8.89 0.53
C THR A 267 22.04 -9.64 1.58
N TRP A 268 22.34 -9.47 2.87
CA TRP A 268 21.59 -10.16 3.92
C TRP A 268 20.13 -9.67 4.01
N LEU A 269 19.90 -8.36 3.85
CA LEU A 269 18.55 -7.80 3.76
C LEU A 269 17.78 -8.32 2.54
N ALA A 270 18.44 -8.52 1.40
CA ALA A 270 17.84 -9.11 0.22
C ALA A 270 17.49 -10.60 0.40
N GLU A 271 18.33 -11.33 1.14
CA GLU A 271 18.17 -12.76 1.41
C GLU A 271 17.08 -13.06 2.46
N GLU A 272 16.97 -12.22 3.50
CA GLU A 272 16.01 -12.43 4.60
C GLU A 272 14.61 -11.84 4.31
N LEU A 273 14.50 -10.77 3.51
CA LEU A 273 13.22 -10.07 3.21
C LEU A 273 12.58 -10.47 1.85
N GLY A 274 12.84 -11.68 1.37
CA GLY A 274 12.04 -12.30 0.31
C GLY A 274 12.46 -11.98 -1.13
N VAL A 275 13.64 -12.48 -1.54
CA VAL A 275 13.87 -12.92 -2.93
C VAL A 275 14.23 -14.40 -2.86
N HIS A 276 13.27 -15.26 -3.16
CA HIS A 276 13.42 -16.70 -2.98
C HIS A 276 14.33 -17.32 -4.06
N LYS A 277 15.41 -17.99 -3.64
CA LYS A 277 15.86 -19.26 -4.27
C LYS A 277 16.78 -20.12 -3.42
N ARG A 278 17.43 -19.59 -2.38
CA ARG A 278 18.50 -20.34 -1.69
C ARG A 278 18.07 -21.19 -0.48
N ARG A 279 16.97 -20.84 0.20
CA ARG A 279 16.55 -21.55 1.44
C ARG A 279 15.97 -22.96 1.27
N ILE A 280 15.54 -23.37 0.07
CA ILE A 280 15.11 -24.76 -0.19
C ILE A 280 16.33 -25.68 -0.36
N TYR A 281 17.41 -25.19 -1.00
CA TYR A 281 18.65 -25.93 -1.12
C TYR A 281 19.41 -26.02 0.22
N ASP A 282 19.29 -25.01 1.08
CA ASP A 282 19.84 -25.06 2.44
C ASP A 282 19.11 -26.05 3.35
N LEU A 283 17.80 -26.26 3.15
CA LEU A 283 17.09 -27.32 3.87
C LEU A 283 17.48 -28.71 3.35
N ILE A 284 17.74 -28.84 2.05
CA ILE A 284 18.23 -30.08 1.42
C ILE A 284 19.69 -30.39 1.82
N SER A 285 20.53 -29.37 2.07
CA SER A 285 21.90 -29.55 2.58
C SER A 285 21.93 -29.90 4.08
N VAL A 286 20.95 -29.42 4.86
CA VAL A 286 20.75 -29.79 6.27
C VAL A 286 20.15 -31.20 6.43
N LEU A 287 19.39 -31.69 5.44
CA LEU A 287 18.87 -33.07 5.40
C LEU A 287 19.83 -34.09 4.76
N ARG A 288 20.90 -33.63 4.10
CA ARG A 288 21.95 -34.48 3.50
C ARG A 288 22.67 -35.42 4.48
N PRO A 289 22.94 -35.04 5.74
CA PRO A 289 23.53 -35.95 6.73
C PRO A 289 22.52 -36.96 7.30
N LEU A 290 21.22 -36.80 7.05
CA LEU A 290 20.15 -37.64 7.58
C LEU A 290 19.78 -38.83 6.66
N GLY A 291 20.40 -38.95 5.49
CA GLY A 291 20.31 -40.16 4.64
C GLY A 291 18.96 -40.42 3.97
N ILE A 292 18.04 -39.44 3.90
CA ILE A 292 16.65 -39.65 3.45
C ILE A 292 16.46 -39.48 1.93
N ILE A 293 17.43 -38.93 1.18
CA ILE A 293 17.27 -38.67 -0.26
C ILE A 293 18.52 -39.11 -1.05
N GLU A 294 18.37 -40.18 -1.81
CA GLU A 294 19.37 -40.68 -2.76
C GLU A 294 19.15 -40.03 -4.13
N THR A 295 20.07 -39.15 -4.54
CA THR A 295 19.96 -38.45 -5.84
C THR A 295 20.54 -39.29 -6.96
N ARG A 296 19.70 -39.57 -7.96
CA ARG A 296 20.12 -40.09 -9.27
C ARG A 296 21.13 -39.13 -9.90
N LYS A 297 22.35 -39.60 -10.16
CA LYS A 297 23.40 -38.90 -10.91
C LYS A 297 22.86 -38.47 -12.29
N GLU A 298 22.69 -37.17 -12.50
CA GLU A 298 22.70 -36.61 -13.85
C GLU A 298 24.17 -36.46 -14.27
N ASN A 299 24.57 -37.32 -15.22
CA ASN A 299 25.87 -37.29 -15.85
C ASN A 299 25.94 -36.11 -16.85
N ASN A 300 27.11 -35.48 -16.88
CA ASN A 300 27.60 -34.60 -17.95
C ASN A 300 27.30 -35.16 -19.35
N VAL A 301 26.60 -34.38 -20.18
CA VAL A 301 26.91 -34.08 -21.58
C VAL A 301 26.42 -32.66 -21.87
#